data_AF-A0A401Q8N1-F1
#
_entry.id   AF-A0A401Q8N1-F1
#
_cell.length_a   1.000
_cell.length_b   1.000
_cell.length_c   1.000
_cell.angle_alpha   90.00
_cell.angle_beta   90.00
_cell.angle_gamma   90.00
#
_symmetry.space_group_name_H-M   'P 1'
#
loop_
_entity.id
_entity.type
_entity.pdbx_description
1 polymer ?
#
loop_
_entity_poly.entity_id
_entity_poly.type
_entity_poly.pdbx_seq_one_letter_code
_entity_poly.pdbx_strand_id
1 'polypeptide(L)'
;NVRIDPSNGFAYTVWQDVPIPFYLAIYFFHIENPDAILNGEKPSVAQRGPYVYREYRPKGNVTFHENYTVSYRSYRQFHFVPERSIGNESDELVLPNMLALGAGILAEQFSPLMKVMFNAAMKEFNQTAFFKKTVNDIMWGYDDELITFLKKLFPNLLPFKDKFGLFADVSIVCRIR
;
A
#
# COMPACT_ATOMS: atom_id res chain seq x y z
N ASN A 1 23.99 -17.37 -24.82
CA ASN A 1 24.36 -18.05 -23.54
C ASN A 1 23.49 -17.69 -22.33
N VAL A 2 22.47 -16.82 -22.43
CA VAL A 2 21.58 -16.53 -21.29
C VAL A 2 20.14 -16.81 -21.70
N ARG A 3 19.78 -18.09 -21.79
CA ARG A 3 18.40 -18.55 -21.97
C ARG A 3 17.89 -19.06 -20.64
N ILE A 4 16.69 -18.64 -20.24
CA ILE A 4 15.99 -19.22 -19.08
C ILE A 4 15.49 -20.58 -19.56
N ASP A 5 16.23 -21.62 -19.23
CA ASP A 5 15.98 -23.00 -19.65
C ASP A 5 16.20 -23.91 -18.43
N PRO A 6 15.24 -24.76 -18.07
CA PRO A 6 15.41 -25.68 -16.94
C PRO A 6 16.58 -26.64 -17.12
N SER A 7 17.03 -26.90 -18.35
CA SER A 7 18.23 -27.70 -18.64
C SER A 7 19.55 -26.95 -18.38
N ASN A 8 19.53 -25.60 -18.43
CA ASN A 8 20.68 -24.75 -18.10
C ASN A 8 20.50 -24.14 -16.69
N GLY A 9 20.84 -24.95 -15.69
CA GLY A 9 20.46 -24.71 -14.29
C GLY A 9 20.83 -23.33 -13.72
N PHE A 10 21.98 -22.76 -14.07
CA PHE A 10 22.44 -21.52 -13.42
C PHE A 10 21.54 -20.32 -13.72
N ALA A 11 21.28 -20.04 -15.00
CA ALA A 11 20.46 -18.88 -15.39
C ALA A 11 19.02 -19.01 -14.91
N TYR A 12 18.49 -20.24 -14.92
CA TYR A 12 17.16 -20.55 -14.42
C TYR A 12 17.06 -20.35 -12.89
N THR A 13 18.00 -20.90 -12.11
CA THR A 13 18.00 -20.78 -10.65
C THR A 13 18.11 -19.32 -10.20
N VAL A 14 19.02 -18.53 -10.80
CA VAL A 14 19.17 -17.11 -10.47
C VAL A 14 17.94 -16.29 -10.88
N TRP A 15 17.28 -16.63 -11.99
CA TRP A 15 16.05 -15.96 -12.41
C TRP A 15 14.86 -16.31 -11.49
N GLN A 16 14.77 -17.57 -11.07
CA GLN A 16 13.71 -18.07 -10.21
C GLN A 16 13.80 -17.48 -8.80
N ASP A 17 15.02 -17.47 -8.24
CA ASP A 17 15.33 -16.88 -6.94
C ASP A 17 16.67 -16.13 -6.99
N VAL A 18 16.58 -14.80 -6.90
CA VAL A 18 17.76 -13.95 -7.05
C VAL A 18 18.56 -13.99 -5.74
N PRO A 19 19.84 -14.40 -5.75
CA PRO A 19 20.63 -14.59 -4.53
C PRO A 19 21.09 -13.25 -3.89
N ILE A 20 20.56 -12.12 -4.34
CA ILE A 20 20.92 -10.78 -3.90
C ILE A 20 19.75 -10.20 -3.10
N PRO A 21 19.97 -9.68 -1.88
CA PRO A 21 18.91 -9.08 -1.10
C PRO A 21 18.47 -7.74 -1.72
N PHE A 22 17.16 -7.58 -1.89
CA PHE A 22 16.55 -6.29 -2.23
C PHE A 22 16.09 -5.59 -0.95
N TYR A 23 16.28 -4.28 -0.89
CA TYR A 23 15.80 -3.45 0.22
C TYR A 23 14.89 -2.35 -0.32
N LEU A 24 13.73 -2.19 0.31
CA LEU A 24 12.81 -1.08 0.13
C LEU A 24 13.00 -0.13 1.31
N ALA A 25 13.51 1.07 1.05
CA ALA A 25 13.63 2.13 2.05
C ALA A 25 12.54 3.16 1.85
N ILE A 26 11.75 3.42 2.90
CA ILE A 26 10.56 4.27 2.84
C ILE A 26 10.75 5.49 3.72
N TYR A 27 10.40 6.65 3.17
CA TYR A 27 10.44 7.93 3.85
C TYR A 27 9.04 8.55 3.83
N PHE A 28 8.56 8.95 5.01
CA PHE A 28 7.26 9.60 5.16
C PHE A 28 7.44 11.09 5.42
N PHE A 29 6.52 11.91 4.92
CA PHE A 29 6.42 13.32 5.29
C PHE A 29 5.40 13.47 6.41
N HIS A 30 5.88 13.47 7.65
CA HIS A 30 5.08 13.67 8.84
C HIS A 30 4.57 15.11 8.91
N ILE A 31 3.26 15.30 9.09
CA ILE A 31 2.63 16.61 9.22
C ILE A 31 2.80 17.10 10.67
N GLU A 32 3.41 18.28 10.84
CA GLU A 32 3.66 18.84 12.18
C GLU A 32 2.54 19.76 12.67
N ASN A 33 1.77 20.36 11.75
CA ASN A 33 0.76 21.38 12.05
C ASN A 33 -0.62 21.08 11.42
N PRO A 34 -1.25 19.92 11.70
CA PRO A 34 -2.51 19.53 11.06
C PRO A 34 -3.63 20.55 11.25
N ASP A 35 -3.79 21.10 12.47
CA ASP A 35 -4.84 22.07 12.78
C ASP A 35 -4.64 23.42 12.06
N ALA A 36 -3.39 23.87 11.95
CA ALA A 36 -3.05 25.09 11.23
C ALA A 36 -3.37 24.96 9.73
N ILE A 37 -3.12 23.78 9.14
CA ILE A 37 -3.47 23.51 7.75
C ILE A 37 -4.99 23.56 7.54
N LEU A 38 -5.77 23.05 8.49
CA LEU A 38 -7.24 23.15 8.44
C LEU A 38 -7.73 24.60 8.51
N ASN A 39 -6.98 25.49 9.17
CA ASN A 39 -7.25 26.93 9.23
C ASN A 39 -6.73 27.70 8.00
N GLY A 40 -6.14 27.01 7.01
CA GLY A 40 -5.63 27.62 5.78
C GLY A 40 -4.17 28.08 5.84
N GLU A 41 -3.43 27.74 6.90
CA GLU A 41 -2.00 28.02 6.99
C GLU A 41 -1.17 27.05 6.12
N LYS A 42 0.09 27.42 5.89
CA LYS A 42 1.02 26.61 5.10
C LYS A 42 1.38 25.29 5.84
N PRO A 43 1.35 24.14 5.16
CA PRO A 43 1.82 22.88 5.75
C PRO A 43 3.30 22.91 6.15
N SER A 44 3.59 22.49 7.39
CA SER A 44 4.91 22.14 7.89
C SER A 44 5.04 20.62 7.94
N VAL A 45 6.08 20.10 7.30
CA VAL A 45 6.34 18.65 7.22
C VAL A 45 7.77 18.33 7.61
N ALA A 46 7.93 17.22 8.32
CA ALA A 46 9.22 16.64 8.66
C ALA A 46 9.37 15.27 7.99
N GLN A 47 10.48 15.06 7.29
CA GLN A 47 10.80 13.74 6.73
C GLN A 47 11.14 12.78 7.88
N ARG A 48 10.48 11.62 7.94
CA ARG A 48 10.77 10.53 8.86
C ARG A 48 11.07 9.25 8.10
N GLY A 49 12.27 8.70 8.32
CA GLY A 49 12.75 7.49 7.67
C GLY A 49 14.29 7.42 7.67
N PRO A 50 14.87 6.35 7.12
CA PRO A 50 14.14 5.29 6.40
C PRO A 50 13.49 4.28 7.35
N TYR A 51 12.34 3.74 6.94
CA TYR A 51 11.84 2.45 7.39
C TYR A 51 12.17 1.42 6.30
N VAL A 52 12.99 0.44 6.64
CA VAL A 52 13.61 -0.46 5.66
C VAL A 52 12.99 -1.85 5.74
N TYR A 53 12.58 -2.37 4.58
CA TYR A 53 12.09 -3.73 4.41
C TYR A 53 12.99 -4.50 3.45
N ARG A 54 13.36 -5.72 3.81
CA ARG A 54 13.98 -6.67 2.89
C ARG A 54 12.88 -7.32 2.05
N GLU A 55 13.02 -7.24 0.74
CA GLU A 55 12.07 -7.82 -0.21
C GLU A 55 12.60 -9.15 -0.77
N TYR A 56 11.76 -10.19 -0.68
CA TYR A 56 11.98 -11.47 -1.34
C TYR A 56 11.04 -11.59 -2.54
N ARG A 57 11.57 -12.00 -3.69
CA ARG A 57 10.84 -12.05 -4.97
C ARG A 57 10.88 -13.43 -5.65
N PRO A 58 10.52 -14.54 -4.97
CA PRO A 58 10.57 -15.86 -5.57
C PRO A 58 9.52 -16.00 -6.67
N LYS A 59 9.89 -16.72 -7.74
CA LYS A 59 8.97 -17.11 -8.82
C LYS A 59 8.54 -18.55 -8.62
N GLY A 60 7.23 -18.81 -8.60
CA GLY A 60 6.67 -20.15 -8.54
C GLY A 60 5.68 -20.42 -9.68
N ASN A 61 5.16 -21.64 -9.74
CA ASN A 61 4.25 -22.11 -10.81
C ASN A 61 4.81 -21.82 -12.21
N VAL A 62 6.08 -22.16 -12.42
CA VAL A 62 6.77 -21.89 -13.69
C VAL A 62 6.34 -22.92 -14.72
N THR A 63 5.91 -22.45 -15.90
CA THR A 63 5.53 -23.28 -17.04
C THR A 63 6.19 -22.74 -18.29
N PHE A 64 6.98 -23.59 -18.95
CA PHE A 64 7.59 -23.28 -20.23
C PHE A 64 6.65 -23.68 -21.37
N HIS A 65 6.62 -22.85 -22.41
CA HIS A 65 5.78 -23.04 -23.58
C HIS A 65 6.65 -23.26 -24.82
N GLU A 66 6.12 -23.98 -25.80
CA GLU A 66 6.80 -24.28 -27.07
C GLU A 66 7.05 -23.03 -27.92
N ASN A 67 6.30 -21.95 -27.67
CA ASN A 67 6.47 -20.64 -28.32
C ASN A 67 7.59 -19.78 -27.68
N TYR A 68 8.55 -20.40 -26.99
CA TYR A 68 9.67 -19.72 -26.31
C TYR A 68 9.26 -18.74 -25.21
N THR A 69 8.05 -18.87 -24.65
CA THR A 69 7.59 -18.07 -23.51
C THR A 69 7.60 -18.85 -22.21
N VAL A 70 7.60 -18.14 -21.08
CA VAL A 70 7.52 -18.71 -19.74
C VAL A 70 6.43 -18.02 -18.93
N SER A 71 5.52 -18.80 -18.36
CA SER A 71 4.50 -18.32 -17.43
C SER A 71 4.92 -18.64 -16.00
N TYR A 72 4.73 -17.70 -15.07
CA TYR A 72 5.03 -17.92 -13.66
C TYR A 72 4.17 -17.00 -12.78
N ARG A 73 4.22 -17.21 -11.48
CA ARG A 73 3.68 -16.30 -10.46
C ARG A 73 4.85 -15.68 -9.69
N SER A 74 4.85 -14.35 -9.59
CA SER A 74 5.81 -13.64 -8.75
C SER A 74 5.20 -13.48 -7.37
N TYR A 75 5.89 -13.98 -6.35
CA TYR A 75 5.53 -13.68 -4.97
C TYR A 75 6.42 -12.55 -4.49
N ARG A 76 5.89 -11.70 -3.61
CA ARG A 76 6.64 -10.63 -2.96
C ARG A 76 6.40 -10.73 -1.46
N GLN A 77 7.47 -10.76 -0.69
CA GLN A 77 7.41 -10.77 0.77
C GLN A 77 8.31 -9.66 1.29
N PHE A 78 7.84 -8.91 2.26
CA PHE A 78 8.58 -7.81 2.86
C PHE A 78 8.81 -8.14 4.34
N HIS A 79 10.06 -8.07 4.77
CA HIS A 79 10.45 -8.30 6.15
C HIS A 79 11.11 -7.04 6.67
N PHE A 80 10.59 -6.47 7.75
CA PHE A 80 11.15 -5.28 8.35
C PHE A 80 12.58 -5.52 8.83
N VAL A 81 13.43 -4.49 8.70
CA VAL A 81 14.87 -4.53 9.01
C VAL A 81 15.17 -3.43 10.02
N PRO A 82 14.96 -3.69 11.33
CA PRO A 82 15.13 -2.67 12.38
C PRO A 82 16.52 -2.04 12.38
N GLU A 83 17.56 -2.83 12.13
CA GLU A 83 18.96 -2.39 12.15
C GLU A 83 19.33 -1.43 11.00
N ARG A 84 18.49 -1.34 9.97
CA ARG A 84 18.65 -0.38 8.86
C ARG A 84 17.61 0.74 8.91
N SER A 85 16.73 0.72 9.90
CA SER A 85 15.63 1.67 10.03
C SER A 85 15.95 2.71 11.10
N ILE A 86 15.41 3.92 10.94
CA ILE A 86 15.57 4.98 11.94
C ILE A 86 14.75 4.73 13.21
N GLY A 87 13.68 3.95 13.08
CA GLY A 87 12.69 3.71 14.12
C GLY A 87 12.00 2.36 13.89
N ASN A 88 10.86 2.14 14.55
CA ASN A 88 10.14 0.87 14.51
C ASN A 88 8.83 0.98 13.74
N GLU A 89 8.26 -0.13 13.28
CA GLU A 89 6.96 -0.10 12.57
C GLU A 89 5.79 0.39 13.45
N SER A 90 5.98 0.38 14.78
CA SER A 90 5.05 0.93 15.76
C SER A 90 5.06 2.46 15.85
N ASP A 91 5.99 3.14 15.17
CA ASP A 91 6.10 4.60 15.25
C ASP A 91 4.88 5.26 14.63
N GLU A 92 4.31 6.23 15.35
CA GLU A 92 3.11 6.93 14.91
C GLU A 92 3.44 8.14 14.04
N LEU A 93 2.73 8.25 12.93
CA LEU A 93 2.83 9.33 11.97
C LEU A 93 1.48 10.00 11.75
N VAL A 94 1.50 11.33 11.62
CA VAL A 94 0.36 12.10 11.16
C VAL A 94 0.51 12.30 9.66
N LEU A 95 -0.45 11.78 8.90
CA LEU A 95 -0.48 11.84 7.44
C LEU A 95 -1.87 12.28 6.95
N PRO A 96 -1.98 12.81 5.72
CA PRO A 96 -3.27 13.06 5.10
C PRO A 96 -4.11 11.78 4.99
N ASN A 97 -5.38 11.87 5.37
CA ASN A 97 -6.32 10.76 5.29
C ASN A 97 -6.79 10.54 3.86
N MET A 98 -6.00 9.77 3.10
CA MET A 98 -6.27 9.47 1.69
C MET A 98 -7.65 8.83 1.47
N LEU A 99 -8.14 8.00 2.40
CA LEU A 99 -9.47 7.42 2.32
C LEU A 99 -10.56 8.48 2.47
N ALA A 100 -10.50 9.29 3.52
CA ALA A 100 -11.48 10.36 3.75
C ALA A 100 -11.48 11.37 2.60
N LEU A 101 -10.31 11.74 2.09
CA LEU A 101 -10.18 12.65 0.96
C LEU A 101 -10.79 12.05 -0.33
N GLY A 102 -10.46 10.79 -0.64
CA GLY A 102 -11.05 10.09 -1.79
C GLY A 102 -12.56 9.95 -1.67
N ALA A 103 -13.06 9.60 -0.48
CA ALA A 103 -14.49 9.51 -0.19
C ALA A 103 -15.19 10.87 -0.35
N GLY A 104 -14.56 11.96 0.08
CA GLY A 104 -15.06 13.32 -0.10
C GLY A 104 -15.23 13.70 -1.57
N ILE A 105 -14.25 13.37 -2.42
CA ILE A 105 -14.33 13.61 -3.87
C ILE A 105 -15.51 12.84 -4.48
N LEU A 106 -15.70 11.58 -4.09
CA LEU A 106 -16.83 10.77 -4.56
C LEU A 106 -18.17 11.34 -4.09
N ALA A 107 -18.21 11.88 -2.87
CA ALA A 107 -19.41 12.48 -2.30
C ALA A 107 -19.88 13.73 -3.05
N GLU A 108 -19.02 14.39 -3.83
CA GLU A 108 -19.42 15.53 -4.67
C GLU A 108 -20.53 15.15 -5.67
N GLN A 109 -20.50 13.91 -6.16
CA GLN A 109 -21.46 13.38 -7.13
C GLN A 109 -22.76 12.89 -6.49
N PHE A 110 -22.85 12.86 -5.16
CA PHE A 110 -24.02 12.34 -4.46
C PHE A 110 -25.22 13.31 -4.52
N SER A 111 -26.43 12.74 -4.47
CA SER A 111 -27.66 13.53 -4.33
C SER A 111 -27.67 14.28 -2.97
N PRO A 112 -28.43 15.37 -2.84
CA PRO A 112 -28.44 16.19 -1.61
C PRO A 112 -28.71 15.37 -0.33
N LEU A 113 -29.64 14.41 -0.39
CA LEU A 113 -29.94 13.54 0.75
C LEU A 113 -28.76 12.62 1.11
N MET A 114 -28.11 12.03 0.10
CA MET A 114 -26.94 11.18 0.32
C MET A 114 -25.75 11.96 0.85
N LYS A 115 -25.58 13.23 0.47
CA LYS A 115 -24.56 14.13 1.05
C LYS A 115 -24.77 14.36 2.53
N VAL A 116 -26.03 14.58 2.97
CA VAL A 116 -26.36 14.72 4.39
C VAL A 116 -26.02 13.43 5.16
N MET A 117 -26.41 12.27 4.62
CA MET A 117 -26.07 10.97 5.22
C MET A 117 -24.56 10.74 5.29
N PHE A 118 -23.83 11.05 4.21
CA PHE A 118 -22.39 10.91 4.14
C PHE A 118 -21.69 11.81 5.19
N ASN A 119 -22.09 13.08 5.29
CA ASN A 119 -21.54 14.00 6.29
C ASN A 119 -21.83 13.53 7.72
N ALA A 120 -23.01 12.97 7.98
CA ALA A 120 -23.33 12.39 9.27
C ALA A 120 -22.45 11.18 9.58
N ALA A 121 -22.23 10.28 8.61
CA ALA A 121 -21.35 9.12 8.76
C ALA A 121 -19.89 9.52 8.99
N MET A 122 -19.36 10.49 8.23
CA MET A 122 -18.00 11.00 8.41
C MET A 122 -17.79 11.59 9.81
N LYS A 123 -18.80 12.30 10.35
CA LYS A 123 -18.75 12.85 11.70
C LYS A 123 -18.84 11.76 12.77
N GLU A 124 -19.70 10.76 12.59
CA GLU A 124 -19.85 9.63 13.50
C GLU A 124 -18.55 8.83 13.62
N PHE A 125 -17.92 8.53 12.48
CA PHE A 125 -16.67 7.78 12.42
C PHE A 125 -15.43 8.61 12.78
N ASN A 126 -15.62 9.88 13.18
CA ASN A 126 -14.55 10.83 13.48
C ASN A 126 -13.48 10.92 12.37
N GLN A 127 -13.94 10.85 11.11
CA GLN A 127 -13.06 10.89 9.94
C GLN A 127 -12.64 12.33 9.68
N THR A 128 -11.36 12.60 9.94
CA THR A 128 -10.74 13.91 9.75
C THR A 128 -9.81 13.91 8.53
N ALA A 129 -9.38 15.10 8.08
CA ALA A 129 -8.51 15.24 6.92
C ALA A 129 -7.10 14.66 7.13
N PHE A 130 -6.68 14.48 8.39
CA PHE A 130 -5.41 13.89 8.78
C PHE A 130 -5.66 12.76 9.77
N PHE A 131 -5.01 11.62 9.60
CA PHE A 131 -5.05 10.57 10.61
C PHE A 131 -3.70 10.49 11.32
N LYS A 132 -3.72 9.90 12.52
CA LYS A 132 -2.53 9.45 13.24
C LYS A 132 -2.54 7.92 13.30
N LYS A 133 -1.56 7.27 12.67
CA LYS A 133 -1.46 5.80 12.57
C LYS A 133 0.00 5.35 12.63
N THR A 134 0.20 4.07 12.93
CA THR A 134 1.53 3.46 12.94
C THR A 134 2.06 3.25 11.52
N VAL A 135 3.38 3.18 11.34
CA VAL A 135 3.99 2.83 10.04
C VAL A 135 3.47 1.48 9.53
N ASN A 136 3.34 0.48 10.41
CA ASN A 136 2.75 -0.82 10.09
C ASN A 136 1.36 -0.67 9.45
N ASP A 137 0.48 0.10 10.10
CA ASP A 137 -0.89 0.32 9.63
C ASP A 137 -0.93 1.04 8.29
N ILE A 138 -0.09 2.06 8.11
CA ILE A 138 -0.01 2.84 6.86
C ILE A 138 0.47 1.94 5.70
N MET A 139 1.41 1.04 5.98
CA MET A 139 2.05 0.18 4.99
C MET A 139 1.19 -1.02 4.61
N TRP A 140 0.81 -1.83 5.60
CA TRP A 140 0.18 -3.14 5.42
C TRP A 140 -1.33 -3.10 5.56
N GLY A 141 -1.83 -2.01 6.10
CA GLY A 141 -3.22 -1.64 6.09
C GLY A 141 -3.88 -1.74 7.45
N TYR A 142 -4.88 -0.89 7.63
CA TYR A 142 -5.72 -0.85 8.81
C TYR A 142 -7.17 -1.09 8.43
N ASP A 143 -7.93 -1.52 9.44
CA ASP A 143 -9.38 -1.63 9.37
C ASP A 143 -9.99 -0.26 9.65
N ASP A 144 -10.97 0.13 8.83
CA ASP A 144 -11.65 1.43 8.95
C ASP A 144 -13.16 1.28 8.67
N GLU A 145 -13.98 1.90 9.51
CA GLU A 145 -15.44 1.85 9.42
C GLU A 145 -15.95 2.52 8.13
N LEU A 146 -15.24 3.54 7.63
CA LEU A 146 -15.54 4.21 6.37
C LEU A 146 -15.41 3.24 5.19
N ILE A 147 -14.44 2.32 5.21
CA ILE A 147 -14.31 1.30 4.14
C ILE A 147 -15.55 0.40 4.13
N THR A 148 -16.01 -0.01 5.31
CA THR A 148 -17.19 -0.88 5.44
C THR A 148 -18.46 -0.15 5.01
N PHE A 149 -18.59 1.13 5.36
CA PHE A 149 -19.70 1.99 4.92
C PHE A 149 -19.69 2.20 3.39
N LEU A 150 -18.54 2.54 2.81
CA LEU A 150 -18.40 2.76 1.38
C LEU A 150 -18.69 1.51 0.56
N LYS A 151 -18.29 0.32 1.02
CA LYS A 151 -18.65 -0.94 0.35
C LYS A 151 -20.16 -1.21 0.35
N LYS A 152 -20.84 -0.89 1.45
CA LYS A 152 -22.31 -1.06 1.55
C LYS A 152 -23.03 -0.14 0.56
N LEU A 153 -22.53 1.08 0.38
CA LEU A 153 -23.09 2.02 -0.59
C LEU A 153 -22.69 1.70 -2.03
N PHE A 154 -21.44 1.30 -2.25
CA PHE A 154 -20.84 1.09 -3.57
C PHE A 154 -19.97 -0.18 -3.58
N PRO A 155 -20.55 -1.36 -3.83
CA PRO A 155 -19.86 -2.64 -3.70
C PRO A 155 -18.65 -2.84 -4.64
N ASN A 156 -18.54 -2.08 -5.72
CA ASN A 156 -17.45 -2.18 -6.72
C ASN A 156 -16.53 -0.95 -6.77
N LEU A 157 -16.59 -0.08 -5.77
CA LEU A 157 -15.87 1.20 -5.79
C LEU A 157 -14.39 1.07 -5.43
N LEU A 158 -14.08 0.26 -4.42
CA LEU A 158 -12.75 0.15 -3.87
C LEU A 158 -12.00 -1.01 -4.55
N PRO A 159 -10.78 -0.78 -5.08
CA PRO A 159 -10.00 -1.84 -5.71
C PRO A 159 -9.38 -2.82 -4.71
N PHE A 160 -9.46 -2.52 -3.40
CA PHE A 160 -8.89 -3.32 -2.32
C PHE A 160 -10.00 -4.04 -1.54
N LYS A 161 -9.70 -5.27 -1.09
CA LYS A 161 -10.67 -6.13 -0.44
C LYS A 161 -11.17 -5.58 0.87
N ASP A 162 -10.34 -5.47 1.91
CA ASP A 162 -10.83 -5.20 3.27
C ASP A 162 -10.07 -4.10 4.02
N LYS A 163 -8.77 -3.96 3.76
CA LYS A 163 -7.90 -3.01 4.44
C LYS A 163 -7.34 -2.00 3.46
N PHE A 164 -7.14 -0.79 3.95
CA PHE A 164 -6.40 0.22 3.22
C PHE A 164 -4.99 0.35 3.78
N GLY A 165 -4.01 0.06 2.94
CA GLY A 165 -2.59 0.31 3.19
C GLY A 165 -1.88 0.48 1.85
N LEU A 166 -0.76 1.20 1.84
CA LEU A 166 -0.02 1.49 0.62
C LEU A 166 0.43 0.23 -0.13
N PHE A 167 0.69 -0.85 0.60
CA PHE A 167 1.16 -2.14 0.07
C PHE A 167 0.25 -3.32 0.47
N ALA A 168 -0.98 -3.05 0.93
CA ALA A 168 -1.89 -4.08 1.46
C ALA A 168 -2.28 -5.17 0.43
N ASP A 169 -2.25 -4.86 -0.89
CA ASP A 169 -2.65 -5.79 -1.95
C ASP A 169 -1.53 -6.14 -2.94
N VAL A 170 -0.27 -6.12 -2.49
CA VAL A 170 0.90 -6.40 -3.36
C VAL A 170 1.08 -7.91 -3.53
N SER A 171 0.09 -8.55 -4.16
CA SER A 171 0.15 -9.91 -4.69
C SER A 171 0.07 -9.86 -6.22
N ILE A 172 1.14 -9.44 -6.90
CA ILE A 172 1.13 -9.24 -8.36
C ILE A 172 1.43 -10.56 -9.09
N VAL A 173 0.43 -11.11 -9.78
CA VAL A 173 0.62 -12.17 -10.79
C VAL A 173 1.17 -11.53 -12.07
N CYS A 174 2.42 -11.83 -12.42
CA CYS A 174 3.08 -11.28 -13.62
C CYS A 174 3.25 -12.37 -14.68
N ARG A 175 2.72 -12.13 -15.89
CA ARG A 175 2.93 -12.98 -17.07
C ARG A 175 3.96 -12.28 -17.96
N ILE A 176 5.19 -12.81 -18.05
CA ILE A 176 6.18 -12.28 -19.00
C ILE A 176 5.81 -12.80 -20.41
N ARG A 177 5.77 -11.89 -21.38
CA ARG A 177 5.73 -12.19 -22.82
C ARG A 177 7.14 -12.20 -23.37
#